data_AF-A0A7W0MAH8-F1
#
_entry.id   AF-A0A7W0MAH8-F1
#
_cell.length_a   1.000
_cell.length_b   1.000
_cell.length_c   1.000
_cell.angle_alpha   90.00
_cell.angle_beta   90.00
_cell.angle_gamma   90.00
#
_symmetry.space_group_name_H-M   'P 1'
#
loop_
_entity.id
_entity.type
_entity.pdbx_description
1 polymer ?
#
loop_
_entity_poly.entity_id
_entity_poly.type
_entity_poly.pdbx_seq_one_letter_code
_entity_poly.pdbx_strand_id
1 'polypeptide(L)'
;MKIKVTSRGVTIPRRMLSGAKEVEVRQEEARIVLLPLADDGGPPPADDPIWEFGKDPVDFGVTDASVNHDKYLADEAADDHTS
;
A
#
# COMPACT_ATOMS: atom_id res chain seq x y z
N MET A 1 -24.36 -2.19 -2.62
CA MET A 1 -25.61 -1.40 -2.37
C MET A 1 -26.12 -0.84 -3.70
N LYS A 2 -27.38 -0.44 -3.82
CA LYS A 2 -27.92 0.20 -5.04
C LYS A 2 -28.36 1.63 -4.69
N ILE A 3 -27.85 2.62 -5.41
CA ILE A 3 -28.20 4.04 -5.20
C ILE A 3 -28.77 4.58 -6.52
N LYS A 4 -29.81 5.41 -6.44
CA LYS A 4 -30.40 6.06 -7.61
C LYS A 4 -29.50 7.22 -8.05
N VAL A 5 -29.22 7.28 -9.34
CA VAL A 5 -28.57 8.44 -9.97
C VAL A 5 -29.59 9.56 -10.13
N THR A 6 -29.23 10.76 -9.71
CA THR A 6 -30.05 11.97 -9.84
C THR A 6 -29.40 12.95 -10.81
N SER A 7 -30.08 14.06 -11.13
CA SER A 7 -29.50 15.14 -11.92
C SER A 7 -28.26 15.79 -11.28
N ARG A 8 -28.06 15.59 -9.96
CA ARG A 8 -26.88 16.04 -9.22
C ARG A 8 -25.81 14.95 -9.06
N GLY A 9 -26.01 13.78 -9.66
CA GLY A 9 -25.13 12.63 -9.52
C GLY A 9 -25.59 11.64 -8.44
N VAL A 10 -24.63 10.97 -7.80
CA VAL A 10 -24.82 9.92 -6.79
C VAL A 10 -24.30 10.42 -5.43
N THR A 11 -25.08 10.22 -4.37
CA THR A 11 -24.65 10.53 -3.00
C THR A 11 -24.01 9.30 -2.35
N ILE A 12 -22.75 9.42 -1.94
CA ILE A 12 -22.04 8.35 -1.21
C ILE A 12 -22.11 8.64 0.29
N PRO A 13 -22.55 7.68 1.13
CA PRO A 13 -22.55 7.85 2.58
C PRO A 13 -21.15 8.08 3.15
N ARG A 14 -20.98 9.10 4.00
CA ARG A 14 -19.69 9.48 4.60
C ARG A 14 -18.97 8.36 5.35
N ARG A 15 -19.72 7.43 5.97
CA ARG A 15 -19.16 6.24 6.64
C ARG A 15 -18.37 5.32 5.72
N MET A 16 -18.61 5.38 4.40
CA MET A 16 -17.87 4.59 3.41
C MET A 16 -16.53 5.24 3.01
N LEU A 17 -16.28 6.47 3.44
CA LEU A 17 -15.06 7.22 3.17
C LEU A 17 -14.12 7.24 4.38
N SER A 18 -14.34 6.36 5.37
CA SER A 18 -13.47 6.19 6.55
C SER A 18 -13.07 7.48 7.28
N GLY A 19 -13.93 8.51 7.27
CA GLY A 19 -13.65 9.80 7.91
C GLY A 19 -12.83 10.79 7.09
N ALA A 20 -12.48 10.46 5.84
CA ALA A 20 -11.74 11.34 4.94
C ALA A 20 -12.42 12.73 4.80
N LYS A 21 -11.60 13.78 4.82
CA LYS A 21 -12.04 15.16 4.56
C LYS A 21 -12.09 15.45 3.07
N GLU A 22 -11.15 14.90 2.33
CA GLU A 22 -11.01 15.06 0.87
C GLU A 22 -10.80 13.70 0.20
N VAL A 23 -11.19 13.62 -1.06
CA VAL A 23 -11.02 12.43 -1.91
C VAL A 23 -10.58 12.86 -3.30
N GLU A 24 -9.63 12.13 -3.85
CA GLU A 24 -9.34 12.17 -5.27
C GLU A 24 -10.35 11.29 -6.02
N VAL A 25 -10.88 11.79 -7.14
CA VAL A 25 -11.84 11.07 -7.97
C VAL A 25 -11.21 10.76 -9.31
N ARG A 26 -11.13 9.47 -9.66
CA ARG A 26 -10.59 8.98 -10.92
C ARG A 26 -11.65 8.22 -11.71
N GLN A 27 -11.63 8.37 -13.03
CA GLN A 27 -12.41 7.54 -13.93
C GLN A 27 -11.49 6.51 -14.55
N GLU A 28 -11.75 5.24 -14.27
CA GLU A 28 -10.98 4.10 -14.77
C GLU A 28 -11.91 3.17 -15.53
N GLU A 29 -11.76 3.13 -16.85
CA GLU A 29 -12.60 2.35 -17.76
C GLU A 29 -14.11 2.55 -17.49
N ALA A 30 -14.78 1.54 -16.92
CA ALA A 30 -16.20 1.50 -16.58
C ALA A 30 -16.48 1.78 -15.09
N ARG A 31 -15.49 2.30 -14.34
CA ARG A 31 -15.55 2.51 -12.90
C ARG A 31 -15.15 3.93 -12.53
N ILE A 32 -15.70 4.40 -11.42
CA ILE A 32 -15.24 5.62 -10.75
C ILE A 32 -14.61 5.17 -9.44
N VAL A 33 -13.36 5.56 -9.24
CA VAL A 33 -12.58 5.25 -8.03
C VAL A 33 -12.49 6.53 -7.20
N LEU A 34 -12.82 6.41 -5.91
CA LEU A 34 -12.62 7.47 -4.93
C LEU A 34 -11.49 7.04 -4.00
N LEU A 35 -10.43 7.84 -3.95
CA LEU A 35 -9.25 7.63 -3.11
C LEU A 35 -9.24 8.70 -2.02
N PRO A 36 -9.38 8.34 -0.73
CA PRO A 36 -9.17 9.28 0.36
C PRO A 36 -7.84 10.01 0.25
N LEU A 37 -7.82 11.31 0.49
CA LEU A 37 -6.57 12.07 0.63
C LEU A 37 -6.22 12.25 2.09
N ALA A 38 -4.91 12.34 2.36
CA ALA A 38 -4.35 12.78 3.61
C ALA A 38 -4.73 14.24 3.91
N ASP A 39 -4.62 14.64 5.18
CA ASP A 39 -4.86 16.02 5.61
C ASP A 39 -3.89 17.04 4.97
N ASP A 40 -2.77 16.60 4.39
CA ASP A 40 -1.80 17.41 3.63
C ASP A 40 -1.99 17.38 2.10
N GLY A 41 -3.07 16.76 1.62
CA GLY A 41 -3.37 16.61 0.19
C GLY A 41 -2.56 15.51 -0.51
N GLY A 42 -1.76 14.74 0.23
CA GLY A 42 -1.08 13.54 -0.26
C GLY A 42 -1.99 12.32 -0.34
N PRO A 43 -1.51 11.19 -0.89
CA PRO A 43 -2.18 9.90 -0.76
C PRO A 43 -2.40 9.56 0.73
N PRO A 44 -3.46 8.81 1.09
CA PRO A 44 -3.90 8.66 2.47
C PRO A 44 -2.81 7.96 3.31
N PRO A 45 -2.45 8.46 4.53
CA PRO A 45 -1.38 7.87 5.32
C PRO A 45 -1.91 6.83 6.33
N ALA A 46 -1.09 5.78 6.48
CA ALA A 46 -0.72 5.11 7.74
C ALA A 46 -1.42 3.81 8.20
N ASP A 47 -2.01 3.02 7.31
CA ASP A 47 -2.16 1.57 7.55
C ASP A 47 -1.65 0.70 6.38
N ASP A 48 -1.14 1.30 5.31
CA ASP A 48 -0.52 0.53 4.23
C ASP A 48 0.91 0.17 4.64
N PRO A 49 1.22 -1.11 4.91
CA PRO A 49 2.54 -1.54 5.37
C PRO A 49 3.65 -1.20 4.38
N ILE A 50 3.33 -0.88 3.12
CA ILE A 50 4.31 -0.44 2.13
C ILE A 50 5.04 0.84 2.56
N TRP A 51 4.38 1.73 3.29
CA TRP A 51 5.00 2.97 3.79
C TRP A 51 5.85 2.76 5.05
N GLU A 52 5.73 1.60 5.68
CA GLU A 52 6.57 1.16 6.80
C GLU A 52 7.78 0.33 6.31
N PHE A 53 7.79 -0.06 5.03
CA PHE A 53 8.85 -0.89 4.46
C PHE A 53 10.20 -0.17 4.47
N GLY A 54 11.22 -0.80 5.05
CA GLY A 54 12.58 -0.25 5.15
C GLY A 54 12.82 0.76 6.28
N LYS A 55 11.81 1.07 7.11
CA LYS A 55 12.02 1.89 8.32
C LYS A 55 12.84 1.19 9.40
N ASP A 56 12.75 -0.15 9.46
CA ASP A 56 13.53 -0.99 10.37
C ASP A 56 14.19 -2.12 9.57
N PRO A 57 15.30 -1.85 8.86
CA PRO A 57 16.00 -2.86 8.08
C PRO A 57 16.72 -3.85 9.01
N VAL A 58 16.71 -5.13 8.64
CA VAL A 58 17.47 -6.16 9.36
C VAL A 58 18.97 -5.89 9.19
N ASP A 59 19.69 -5.73 10.30
CA ASP A 59 21.15 -5.66 10.29
C ASP A 59 21.74 -7.07 10.13
N PHE A 60 22.15 -7.40 8.91
CA PHE A 60 22.66 -8.73 8.56
C PHE A 60 24.19 -8.82 8.64
N GLY A 61 24.90 -7.80 9.16
CA GLY A 61 26.37 -7.81 9.26
C GLY A 61 27.12 -7.87 7.92
N VAL A 62 26.38 -7.82 6.81
CA VAL A 62 26.86 -7.95 5.43
C VAL A 62 26.33 -6.76 4.65
N THR A 63 27.24 -5.93 4.15
CA THR A 63 26.92 -4.62 3.57
C THR A 63 26.27 -4.68 2.19
N ASP A 64 26.32 -5.84 1.53
CA ASP A 64 25.82 -6.07 0.17
C ASP A 64 24.76 -7.18 0.10
N ALA A 65 24.15 -7.54 1.24
CA ALA A 65 23.13 -8.58 1.32
C ALA A 65 21.93 -8.32 0.40
N SER A 66 21.56 -7.06 0.20
CA SER A 66 20.47 -6.67 -0.71
C SER A 66 20.85 -6.77 -2.20
N VAL A 67 22.14 -6.64 -2.53
CA VAL A 67 22.65 -6.69 -3.90
C VAL A 67 22.90 -8.13 -4.34
N ASN A 68 23.42 -8.95 -3.43
CA ASN A 68 23.80 -10.34 -3.68
C ASN A 68 22.85 -11.34 -2.99
N HIS A 69 21.57 -10.98 -2.85
CA HIS A 69 20.57 -11.74 -2.10
C HIS A 69 20.53 -13.22 -2.49
N ASP A 70 20.49 -13.52 -3.79
CA ASP A 70 20.43 -14.90 -4.31
C ASP A 70 21.65 -15.75 -3.90
N LYS A 71 22.82 -15.12 -3.76
CA LYS A 71 24.05 -15.81 -3.33
C LYS A 71 23.94 -16.26 -1.88
N TYR A 72 23.48 -15.38 -0.99
CA TYR A 72 23.34 -15.69 0.43
C TYR A 72 22.23 -16.71 0.70
N LEU A 73 21.13 -16.65 -0.06
CA LEU A 73 20.08 -17.67 0.02
C LEU A 73 20.56 -19.06 -0.43
N ALA A 74 21.47 -19.13 -1.40
CA ALA A 74 22.05 -20.38 -1.87
C ALA A 74 23.08 -20.97 -0.89
N ASP A 75 23.89 -20.12 -0.25
CA ASP A 75 24.88 -20.54 0.74
C ASP A 75 24.21 -21.05 2.04
N GLU A 76 23.13 -20.42 2.51
CA GLU A 76 22.36 -20.88 3.69
C GLU A 76 21.73 -22.27 3.48
N ALA A 77 21.25 -22.56 2.27
CA ALA A 77 20.70 -23.86 1.92
C ALA A 77 21.76 -24.98 1.79
N ALA A 78 23.04 -24.63 1.64
CA ALA A 78 24.14 -25.60 1.51
C ALA A 78 24.69 -26.05 2.87
N ASP A 79 24.64 -25.19 3.90
CA ASP A 79 25.15 -25.50 5.24
C ASP A 79 24.22 -26.41 6.06
N ASP A 80 22.91 -26.44 5.77
CA ASP A 80 21.91 -27.25 6.50
C ASP A 80 21.96 -28.76 6.15
N HIS A 81 22.86 -29.18 5.25
CA HIS A 81 23.04 -30.58 4.84
C HIS A 81 24.27 -31.29 5.42
N THR A 82 24.95 -30.66 6.39
CA THR A 82 26.04 -31.31 7.15
C THR A 82 25.70 -31.36 8.64
N SER A 83 24.93 -32.38 9.04
CA SER A 83 24.84 -32.88 10.42
C SER A 83 24.78 -34.40 10.41
#